data_AF-A0AAN0M9J9-F1
#
_entry.id   AF-A0AAN0M9J9-F1
#
_cell.length_a   1.000
_cell.length_b   1.000
_cell.length_c   1.000
_cell.angle_alpha   90.00
_cell.angle_beta   90.00
_cell.angle_gamma   90.00
#
_symmetry.space_group_name_H-M   'P 1'
#
loop_
_entity.id
_entity.type
_entity.pdbx_description
1 polymer ?
#
loop_
_entity_poly.entity_id
_entity_poly.type
_entity_poly.pdbx_seq_one_letter_code
_entity_poly.pdbx_strand_id
1 'polypeptide(L)'
;MSAIVVLGISLFVLVAVICARTRSRPWQIPLLMIAAFGVVAFAAAGIWDGVSGGYPGDSFWTLDLTGRIGVSAISILGLLIIFAVLAWKTQLIRRVLYTAPRPALWLGDIVLSVLIFGLIFSASPQVFYLFYQQIFAGLPDQIVLRSILDVNRMTEIARLGATQSMADHLAGISLWAVLPFTTWLHLRPLPGDHR
;
A
#
# COMPACT_ATOMS: atom_id res chain seq x y z
N MET A 1 -21.08 -13.59 2.52
CA MET A 1 -19.74 -13.42 1.90
C MET A 1 -19.80 -14.07 0.53
N SER A 2 -19.48 -13.35 -0.55
CA SER A 2 -19.44 -13.95 -1.89
C SER A 2 -18.29 -14.95 -1.99
N ALA A 3 -18.45 -16.00 -2.81
CA ALA A 3 -17.41 -17.02 -3.05
C ALA A 3 -16.08 -16.40 -3.52
N ILE A 4 -16.14 -15.23 -4.16
CA ILE A 4 -15.00 -14.46 -4.64
C ILE A 4 -14.13 -13.95 -3.47
N VAL A 5 -14.75 -13.43 -2.40
CA VAL A 5 -14.01 -12.96 -1.21
C VAL A 5 -13.31 -14.13 -0.51
N VAL A 6 -13.95 -15.29 -0.44
CA VAL A 6 -13.37 -16.51 0.14
C VAL A 6 -12.15 -16.96 -0.69
N LEU A 7 -12.26 -16.97 -2.02
CA LEU A 7 -11.16 -17.32 -2.92
C LEU A 7 -9.96 -16.36 -2.79
N GLY A 8 -10.21 -15.05 -2.68
CA GLY A 8 -9.15 -14.05 -2.48
C GLY A 8 -8.39 -14.27 -1.16
N ILE A 9 -9.12 -14.53 -0.07
CA ILE A 9 -8.52 -14.86 1.23
C ILE A 9 -7.73 -16.17 1.15
N SER A 10 -8.29 -17.22 0.55
CA SER A 10 -7.63 -18.52 0.41
C SER A 10 -6.34 -18.45 -0.42
N LEU A 11 -6.33 -17.72 -1.53
CA LEU A 11 -5.15 -17.52 -2.36
C LEU A 11 -4.04 -16.79 -1.60
N PHE A 12 -4.39 -15.78 -0.83
CA PHE A 12 -3.43 -15.08 0.01
C PHE A 12 -2.88 -15.93 1.12
N VAL A 13 -3.72 -16.69 1.83
CA VAL A 13 -3.25 -17.64 2.86
C VAL A 13 -2.28 -18.63 2.21
N LEU A 14 -2.56 -19.11 1.00
CA LEU A 14 -1.68 -20.01 0.28
C LEU A 14 -0.32 -19.35 -0.06
N VAL A 15 -0.31 -18.17 -0.68
CA VAL A 15 0.93 -17.43 -1.00
C VAL A 15 1.69 -17.08 0.28
N ALA A 16 1.00 -16.63 1.32
CA ALA A 16 1.53 -16.36 2.64
C ALA A 16 2.21 -17.59 3.24
N VAL A 17 1.59 -18.77 3.18
CA VAL A 17 2.14 -20.04 3.70
C VAL A 17 3.36 -20.47 2.89
N ILE A 18 3.29 -20.41 1.55
CA ILE A 18 4.40 -20.77 0.66
C ILE A 18 5.60 -19.84 0.92
N CYS A 19 5.37 -18.53 0.98
CA CYS A 19 6.43 -17.59 1.28
C CYS A 19 6.93 -17.75 2.72
N ALA A 20 6.08 -17.97 3.72
CA ALA A 20 6.49 -18.11 5.12
C ALA A 20 7.46 -19.29 5.36
N ARG A 21 7.34 -20.38 4.59
CA ARG A 21 8.26 -21.53 4.66
C ARG A 21 9.65 -21.29 4.07
N THR A 22 9.87 -20.20 3.35
CA THR A 22 11.16 -19.93 2.69
C THR A 22 11.95 -18.86 3.45
N ARG A 23 13.25 -19.11 3.68
CA ARG A 23 14.20 -18.19 4.36
C ARG A 23 14.10 -16.81 3.70
N SER A 24 13.96 -15.75 4.50
CA SER A 24 13.65 -14.40 4.03
C SER A 24 14.71 -13.87 3.07
N ARG A 25 14.42 -13.93 1.76
CA ARG A 25 15.23 -13.28 0.74
C ARG A 25 14.59 -11.93 0.39
N PRO A 26 15.37 -10.87 0.14
CA PRO A 26 14.85 -9.53 -0.11
C PRO A 26 13.87 -9.47 -1.30
N TRP A 27 14.02 -10.35 -2.29
CA TRP A 27 13.10 -10.45 -3.44
C TRP A 27 11.69 -10.93 -3.09
N GLN A 28 11.44 -11.37 -1.86
CA GLN A 28 10.10 -11.76 -1.43
C GLN A 28 9.20 -10.56 -1.09
N ILE A 29 9.78 -9.38 -0.78
CA ILE A 29 9.01 -8.19 -0.40
C ILE A 29 8.00 -7.79 -1.50
N PRO A 30 8.39 -7.68 -2.78
CA PRO A 30 7.45 -7.35 -3.85
C PRO A 30 6.33 -8.39 -4.01
N LEU A 31 6.64 -9.69 -3.86
CA LEU A 31 5.64 -10.76 -3.99
C LEU A 31 4.57 -10.66 -2.90
N LEU A 32 4.98 -10.33 -1.68
CA LEU A 32 4.06 -10.15 -0.55
C LEU A 32 3.23 -8.89 -0.69
N MET A 33 3.85 -7.81 -1.17
CA MET A 33 3.14 -6.58 -1.49
C MET A 33 2.05 -6.90 -2.51
N ILE A 34 2.39 -7.56 -3.63
CA ILE A 34 1.41 -7.97 -4.65
C ILE A 34 0.31 -8.85 -4.05
N ALA A 35 0.66 -9.82 -3.21
CA ALA A 35 -0.32 -10.70 -2.57
C ALA A 35 -1.26 -9.92 -1.63
N ALA A 36 -0.73 -9.03 -0.80
CA ALA A 36 -1.49 -8.16 0.10
C ALA A 36 -2.43 -7.23 -0.67
N PHE A 37 -1.95 -6.64 -1.78
CA PHE A 37 -2.76 -5.82 -2.67
C PHE A 37 -3.88 -6.64 -3.30
N GLY A 38 -3.56 -7.84 -3.78
CA GLY A 38 -4.51 -8.78 -4.34
C GLY A 38 -5.67 -9.05 -3.40
N VAL A 39 -5.40 -9.39 -2.13
CA VAL A 39 -6.47 -9.61 -1.12
C VAL A 39 -7.41 -8.43 -1.04
N VAL A 40 -6.85 -7.24 -0.87
CA VAL A 40 -7.63 -6.04 -0.64
C VAL A 40 -8.44 -5.69 -1.89
N ALA A 41 -7.79 -5.73 -3.06
CA ALA A 41 -8.44 -5.48 -4.35
C ALA A 41 -9.60 -6.45 -4.59
N PHE A 42 -9.41 -7.74 -4.33
CA PHE A 42 -10.47 -8.74 -4.47
C PHE A 42 -11.58 -8.61 -3.43
N ALA A 43 -11.27 -8.15 -2.21
CA ALA A 43 -12.24 -8.03 -1.13
C ALA A 43 -13.14 -6.78 -1.23
N ALA A 44 -12.71 -5.73 -1.94
CA ALA A 44 -13.43 -4.46 -2.01
C ALA A 44 -14.20 -4.30 -3.33
N ALA A 45 -15.52 -4.43 -3.25
CA ALA A 45 -16.42 -4.34 -4.41
C ALA A 45 -16.31 -3.00 -5.16
N GLY A 46 -16.18 -1.88 -4.43
CA GLY A 46 -16.10 -0.54 -5.05
C GLY A 46 -14.92 -0.36 -6.00
N ILE A 47 -13.83 -1.12 -5.83
CA ILE A 47 -12.71 -1.12 -6.77
C ILE A 47 -13.15 -1.66 -8.13
N TRP A 48 -13.89 -2.77 -8.13
CA TRP A 48 -14.38 -3.40 -9.37
C TRP A 48 -15.41 -2.54 -10.08
N ASP A 49 -16.26 -1.84 -9.32
CA ASP A 49 -17.18 -0.86 -9.88
C ASP A 49 -16.40 0.28 -10.57
N GLY A 50 -15.39 0.85 -9.92
CA GLY A 50 -14.54 1.88 -10.50
C GLY A 50 -13.78 1.41 -11.75
N VAL A 51 -13.23 0.18 -11.71
CA VAL A 51 -12.55 -0.45 -12.86
C VAL A 51 -13.52 -0.66 -14.03
N SER A 52 -14.71 -1.19 -13.77
CA SER A 52 -15.71 -1.43 -14.82
C SER A 52 -16.28 -0.14 -15.41
N GLY A 53 -16.39 0.91 -14.59
CA GLY A 53 -16.80 2.25 -15.01
C GLY A 53 -15.69 3.07 -15.66
N GLY A 54 -14.45 2.57 -15.66
CA GLY A 54 -13.30 3.24 -16.28
C GLY A 54 -12.83 4.51 -15.56
N TYR A 55 -13.19 4.71 -14.28
CA TYR A 55 -12.83 5.89 -13.49
C TYR A 55 -13.20 7.23 -14.16
N PRO A 56 -14.49 7.55 -14.31
CA PRO A 56 -14.93 8.77 -14.98
C PRO A 56 -14.44 10.01 -14.24
N GLY A 57 -13.79 10.93 -14.97
CA GLY A 57 -13.25 12.17 -14.40
C GLY A 57 -11.85 12.05 -13.79
N ASP A 58 -11.20 10.88 -13.88
CA ASP A 58 -9.82 10.74 -13.46
C ASP A 58 -8.85 11.43 -14.44
N SER A 59 -8.00 12.31 -13.92
CA SER A 59 -7.00 13.02 -14.70
C SER A 59 -5.94 12.10 -15.31
N PHE A 60 -5.78 10.87 -14.80
CA PHE A 60 -4.88 9.88 -15.40
C PHE A 60 -5.24 9.62 -16.87
N TRP A 61 -6.52 9.58 -17.20
CA TRP A 61 -6.98 9.34 -18.57
C TRP A 61 -6.84 10.55 -19.47
N THR A 62 -6.67 11.76 -18.92
CA THR A 62 -6.44 12.97 -19.72
C THR A 62 -4.97 13.12 -20.14
N LEU A 63 -4.07 12.30 -19.60
CA LEU A 63 -2.66 12.29 -19.99
C LEU A 63 -2.44 11.54 -21.31
N ASP A 64 -1.41 11.94 -22.04
CA ASP A 64 -0.87 11.18 -23.17
C ASP A 64 -0.19 9.88 -22.69
N LEU A 65 0.27 9.05 -23.62
CA LEU A 65 0.89 7.76 -23.29
C LEU A 65 2.11 7.94 -22.39
N THR A 66 2.95 8.94 -22.66
CA THR A 66 4.15 9.23 -21.89
C THR A 66 3.81 9.62 -20.45
N GLY A 67 2.84 10.52 -20.25
CA GLY A 67 2.36 10.92 -18.93
C GLY A 67 1.80 9.74 -18.15
N ARG A 68 0.98 8.89 -18.78
CA ARG A 68 0.42 7.68 -18.14
C ARG A 68 1.52 6.71 -17.69
N ILE A 69 2.53 6.47 -18.52
CA ILE A 69 3.68 5.62 -18.17
C ILE A 69 4.44 6.22 -16.98
N GLY A 70 4.71 7.52 -17.00
CA GLY A 70 5.46 8.19 -15.93
C GLY A 70 4.70 8.18 -14.58
N VAL A 71 3.40 8.50 -14.57
CA VAL A 71 2.57 8.40 -13.36
C VAL A 71 2.56 6.96 -12.82
N SER A 72 2.41 5.98 -13.71
CA SER A 72 2.42 4.55 -13.32
C SER A 72 3.76 4.14 -12.72
N ALA A 73 4.87 4.54 -13.34
CA ALA A 73 6.22 4.23 -12.87
C ALA A 73 6.50 4.86 -11.49
N ILE A 74 6.17 6.13 -11.30
CA ILE A 74 6.33 6.83 -10.01
C ILE A 74 5.45 6.18 -8.94
N SER A 75 4.21 5.80 -9.28
CA SER A 75 3.31 5.13 -8.35
C SER A 75 3.87 3.78 -7.91
N ILE A 76 4.30 2.92 -8.85
CA ILE A 76 4.89 1.62 -8.56
C ILE A 76 6.15 1.78 -7.70
N LEU A 77 7.03 2.72 -8.06
CA LEU A 77 8.25 2.99 -7.30
C LEU A 77 7.95 3.48 -5.88
N GLY A 78 7.01 4.41 -5.73
CA GLY A 78 6.56 4.92 -4.44
C GLY A 78 6.01 3.80 -3.55
N LEU A 79 5.20 2.90 -4.10
CA LEU A 79 4.67 1.74 -3.38
C LEU A 79 5.78 0.77 -2.95
N LEU A 80 6.73 0.46 -3.85
CA LEU A 80 7.89 -0.38 -3.51
C LEU A 80 8.71 0.23 -2.37
N ILE A 81 8.93 1.54 -2.40
CA ILE A 81 9.65 2.27 -1.33
C ILE A 81 8.88 2.19 -0.01
N ILE A 82 7.56 2.48 -0.01
CA ILE A 82 6.72 2.39 1.19
C ILE A 82 6.84 0.99 1.82
N PHE A 83 6.61 -0.06 1.05
CA PHE A 83 6.60 -1.43 1.58
C PHE A 83 8.00 -1.91 1.98
N ALA A 84 9.06 -1.43 1.34
CA ALA A 84 10.43 -1.66 1.78
C ALA A 84 10.70 -1.00 3.15
N VAL A 85 10.28 0.25 3.34
CA VAL A 85 10.39 0.96 4.63
C VAL A 85 9.59 0.24 5.71
N LEU A 86 8.36 -0.18 5.42
CA LEU A 86 7.54 -0.94 6.37
C LEU A 86 8.18 -2.27 6.76
N ALA A 87 8.77 -2.99 5.81
CA ALA A 87 9.48 -4.24 6.07
C ALA A 87 10.71 -4.01 6.94
N TRP A 88 11.55 -3.03 6.61
CA TRP A 88 12.74 -2.67 7.37
C TRP A 88 12.39 -2.29 8.81
N LYS A 89 11.41 -1.40 8.98
CA LYS A 89 10.88 -1.00 10.28
C LYS A 89 10.39 -2.19 11.10
N THR A 90 9.57 -3.06 10.50
CA THR A 90 9.03 -4.25 11.19
C THR A 90 10.16 -5.15 11.68
N GLN A 91 11.19 -5.36 10.86
CA GLN A 91 12.37 -6.12 11.27
C GLN A 91 13.11 -5.45 12.43
N LEU A 92 13.25 -4.11 12.41
CA LEU A 92 13.89 -3.37 13.49
C LEU A 92 13.12 -3.49 14.81
N ILE A 93 11.80 -3.28 14.80
CA ILE A 93 10.92 -3.41 15.98
C ILE A 93 11.07 -4.81 16.60
N ARG A 94 10.99 -5.85 15.77
CA ARG A 94 11.08 -7.24 16.24
C ARG A 94 12.46 -7.60 16.80
N ARG A 95 13.54 -6.96 16.33
CA ARG A 95 14.89 -7.14 16.86
C ARG A 95 15.10 -6.42 18.18
N VAL A 96 14.63 -5.17 18.29
CA VAL A 96 14.87 -4.31 19.46
C VAL A 96 13.96 -4.67 20.62
N LEU A 97 12.69 -4.95 20.35
CA LEU A 97 11.66 -5.17 21.37
C LEU A 97 11.29 -6.65 21.51
N TYR A 98 12.26 -7.56 21.39
CA TYR A 98 12.02 -9.01 21.39
C TYR A 98 11.41 -9.53 22.71
N THR A 99 11.49 -8.77 23.80
CA THR A 99 10.97 -9.12 25.14
C THR A 99 9.51 -8.75 25.36
N ALA A 100 8.93 -7.88 24.52
CA ALA A 100 7.56 -7.43 24.67
C ALA A 100 6.54 -8.49 24.19
N PRO A 101 5.30 -8.48 24.70
CA PRO A 101 4.28 -9.44 24.29
C PRO A 101 3.95 -9.29 22.80
N ARG A 102 3.97 -10.42 22.07
CA ARG A 102 3.78 -10.46 20.61
C ARG A 102 2.55 -9.68 20.11
N PRO A 103 1.36 -9.77 20.75
CA PRO A 103 0.19 -9.02 20.27
C PRO A 103 0.35 -7.50 20.38
N ALA A 104 0.97 -7.01 21.45
CA ALA A 104 1.19 -5.57 21.64
C ALA A 104 2.19 -5.01 20.62
N LEU A 105 3.26 -5.77 20.35
CA LEU A 105 4.23 -5.44 19.31
C LEU A 105 3.59 -5.38 17.93
N TRP A 106 2.81 -6.39 17.58
CA TRP A 106 2.10 -6.45 16.30
C TRP A 106 1.14 -5.27 16.14
N LEU A 107 0.35 -4.95 17.17
CA LEU A 107 -0.59 -3.84 17.11
C LEU A 107 0.13 -2.48 16.99
N GLY A 108 1.16 -2.26 17.81
CA GLY A 108 1.97 -1.03 17.74
C GLY A 108 2.68 -0.87 16.39
N ASP A 109 3.13 -1.98 15.81
CA ASP A 109 3.72 -2.02 14.48
C ASP A 109 2.72 -1.60 13.38
N ILE A 110 1.48 -2.11 13.43
CA ILE A 110 0.42 -1.71 12.50
C ILE A 110 0.13 -0.21 12.63
N VAL A 111 -0.07 0.28 13.85
CA VAL A 111 -0.33 1.72 14.10
C VAL A 111 0.79 2.57 13.51
N LEU A 112 2.05 2.23 13.79
CA LEU A 112 3.19 2.95 13.23
C LEU A 112 3.28 2.84 11.70
N SER A 113 2.91 1.69 11.13
CA SER A 113 2.88 1.49 9.68
C SER A 113 1.82 2.37 9.00
N VAL A 114 0.64 2.52 9.62
CA VAL A 114 -0.41 3.43 9.15
C VAL A 114 0.04 4.89 9.24
N LEU A 115 0.74 5.29 10.31
CA LEU A 115 1.30 6.64 10.44
C LEU A 115 2.36 6.94 9.37
N ILE A 116 3.26 5.99 9.10
CA ILE A 116 4.26 6.12 8.02
C ILE A 116 3.59 6.20 6.65
N PHE A 117 2.58 5.36 6.41
CA PHE A 117 1.79 5.46 5.19
C PHE A 117 1.15 6.86 5.07
N GLY A 118 0.53 7.37 6.14
CA GLY A 118 -0.10 8.69 6.17
C GLY A 118 0.89 9.82 5.84
N LEU A 119 2.08 9.80 6.43
CA LEU A 119 3.19 10.74 6.14
C LEU A 119 3.61 10.72 4.66
N ILE A 120 3.80 9.54 4.09
CA ILE A 120 4.21 9.41 2.68
C ILE A 120 3.05 9.80 1.76
N PHE A 121 1.84 9.38 2.09
CA PHE A 121 0.63 9.72 1.35
C PHE A 121 0.38 11.23 1.34
N SER A 122 0.59 11.95 2.45
CA SER A 122 0.44 13.41 2.51
C SER A 122 1.46 14.16 1.66
N ALA A 123 2.64 13.56 1.45
CA ALA A 123 3.68 14.09 0.57
C ALA A 123 3.48 13.72 -0.91
N SER A 124 2.66 12.71 -1.21
CA SER A 124 2.47 12.20 -2.57
C SER A 124 1.96 13.24 -3.58
N PRO A 125 1.04 14.18 -3.23
CA PRO A 125 0.61 15.20 -4.17
C PRO A 125 1.76 16.10 -4.64
N GLN A 126 2.74 16.38 -3.77
CA GLN A 126 3.92 17.16 -4.14
C GLN A 126 4.77 16.40 -5.17
N VAL A 127 4.97 15.09 -5.00
CA VAL A 127 5.76 14.27 -5.94
C VAL A 127 5.10 14.24 -7.32
N PHE A 128 3.79 14.03 -7.38
CA PHE A 128 3.04 14.07 -8.64
C PHE A 128 3.03 15.46 -9.26
N TYR A 129 2.93 16.52 -8.45
CA TYR A 129 2.98 17.88 -8.94
C TYR A 129 4.32 18.22 -9.60
N LEU A 130 5.43 17.86 -8.97
CA LEU A 130 6.77 18.03 -9.53
C LEU A 130 6.94 17.26 -10.85
N PHE A 131 6.36 16.07 -10.95
CA PHE A 131 6.33 15.32 -12.20
C PHE A 131 5.51 16.05 -13.28
N TYR A 132 4.33 16.55 -12.94
CA TYR A 132 3.48 17.28 -13.89
C TYR A 132 4.12 18.58 -14.39
N GLN A 133 4.88 19.29 -13.56
CA GLN A 133 5.66 20.47 -13.98
C GLN A 133 6.67 20.13 -15.09
N GLN A 134 7.15 18.89 -15.19
CA GLN A 134 8.06 18.47 -16.25
C GLN A 134 7.36 18.22 -17.60
N ILE A 135 6.05 17.90 -17.57
CA ILE A 135 5.26 17.59 -18.77
C ILE A 135 4.50 18.82 -19.26
N PHE A 136 3.95 19.60 -18.34
CA PHE A 136 3.13 20.77 -18.65
C PHE A 136 3.93 22.05 -18.42
N ALA A 137 4.40 22.63 -19.52
CA ALA A 137 5.03 23.94 -19.48
C ALA A 137 4.05 25.00 -18.93
N GLY A 138 4.55 25.87 -18.04
CA GLY A 138 3.77 26.99 -17.50
C GLY A 138 2.98 26.67 -16.22
N LEU A 139 3.12 25.48 -15.62
CA LEU A 139 2.64 25.26 -14.27
C LEU A 139 3.45 26.12 -13.27
N PRO A 140 2.79 26.78 -12.29
CA PRO A 140 3.48 27.63 -11.32
C PRO A 140 4.38 26.82 -10.38
N ASP A 141 5.36 27.45 -9.75
CA ASP A 141 6.07 26.82 -8.64
C ASP A 141 5.24 26.99 -7.35
N GLN A 142 4.74 25.88 -6.81
CA GLN A 142 3.93 25.87 -5.59
C GLN A 142 4.11 24.59 -4.79
N ILE A 143 3.89 24.72 -3.49
CA ILE A 143 3.91 23.60 -2.54
C ILE A 143 2.48 23.07 -2.41
N VAL A 144 2.28 21.78 -2.70
CA VAL A 144 0.98 21.07 -2.71
C VAL A 144 0.92 20.01 -1.61
N LEU A 145 1.70 20.18 -0.54
CA LEU A 145 1.68 19.29 0.62
C LEU A 145 0.32 19.35 1.33
N ARG A 146 -0.17 18.16 1.72
CA ARG A 146 -1.37 18.04 2.56
C ARG A 146 -0.98 17.91 4.03
N SER A 147 -1.96 18.08 4.91
CA SER A 147 -1.77 17.78 6.34
C SER A 147 -1.29 16.34 6.52
N ILE A 148 -0.29 16.16 7.38
CA ILE A 148 0.43 14.89 7.63
C ILE A 148 -0.52 13.78 8.14
N LEU A 149 -1.63 14.17 8.76
CA LEU A 149 -2.66 13.26 9.27
C LEU A 149 -4.05 13.82 8.95
N ASP A 150 -4.33 14.02 7.66
CA ASP A 150 -5.71 14.31 7.23
C ASP A 150 -6.60 13.07 7.44
N VAL A 151 -7.16 12.95 8.65
CA VAL A 151 -7.99 11.81 9.06
C VAL A 151 -9.22 11.68 8.16
N ASN A 152 -9.79 12.81 7.70
CA ASN A 152 -10.94 12.80 6.81
C ASN A 152 -10.56 12.15 5.48
N ARG A 153 -9.44 12.56 4.89
CA ARG A 153 -8.96 11.98 3.63
C ARG A 153 -8.56 10.51 3.79
N MET A 154 -7.90 10.15 4.89
CA MET A 154 -7.55 8.76 5.20
C MET A 154 -8.80 7.88 5.34
N THR A 155 -9.82 8.39 6.01
CA THR A 155 -11.11 7.70 6.15
C THR A 155 -11.81 7.56 4.80
N GLU A 156 -11.73 8.59 3.97
CA GLU A 156 -12.30 8.58 2.62
C GLU A 156 -11.65 7.49 1.76
N ILE A 157 -10.32 7.48 1.61
CA ILE A 157 -9.63 6.45 0.81
C ILE A 157 -9.80 5.04 1.40
N ALA A 158 -9.92 4.92 2.74
CA ALA A 158 -10.16 3.64 3.39
C ALA A 158 -11.54 3.04 3.05
N ARG A 159 -12.50 3.86 2.60
CA ARG A 159 -13.83 3.35 2.20
C ARG A 159 -13.82 2.61 0.88
N LEU A 160 -12.84 2.84 0.00
CA LEU A 160 -12.74 2.22 -1.32
C LEU A 160 -14.08 2.33 -2.10
N GLY A 161 -14.64 3.54 -2.14
CA GLY A 161 -15.97 3.80 -2.70
C GLY A 161 -15.97 3.87 -4.22
N ALA A 162 -17.02 3.37 -4.86
CA ALA A 162 -17.11 3.21 -6.33
C ALA A 162 -16.85 4.48 -7.17
N THR A 163 -17.09 5.68 -6.61
CA THR A 163 -16.93 6.96 -7.31
C THR A 163 -15.56 7.61 -7.09
N GLN A 164 -14.61 6.89 -6.49
CA GLN A 164 -13.26 7.41 -6.23
C GLN A 164 -12.39 7.34 -7.49
N SER A 165 -11.35 8.17 -7.52
CA SER A 165 -10.32 8.11 -8.56
C SER A 165 -9.49 6.82 -8.47
N MET A 166 -8.80 6.47 -9.55
CA MET A 166 -7.86 5.34 -9.59
C MET A 166 -6.73 5.53 -8.58
N ALA A 167 -6.23 6.76 -8.43
CA ALA A 167 -5.21 7.10 -7.44
C ALA A 167 -5.71 6.86 -6.00
N ASP A 168 -6.98 7.19 -5.73
CA ASP A 168 -7.59 6.98 -4.41
C ASP A 168 -7.84 5.52 -4.10
N HIS A 169 -8.30 4.73 -5.09
CA HIS A 169 -8.36 3.28 -4.94
C HIS A 169 -6.98 2.69 -4.70
N LEU A 170 -5.96 3.09 -5.45
CA LEU A 170 -4.59 2.60 -5.24
C LEU A 170 -4.08 2.96 -3.83
N ALA A 171 -4.33 4.18 -3.36
CA ALA A 171 -3.99 4.61 -2.01
C ALA A 171 -4.75 3.81 -0.93
N GLY A 172 -6.06 3.63 -1.10
CA GLY A 172 -6.88 2.82 -0.19
C GLY A 172 -6.45 1.35 -0.16
N ILE A 173 -6.14 0.76 -1.32
CA ILE A 173 -5.62 -0.60 -1.42
C ILE A 173 -4.32 -0.71 -0.64
N SER A 174 -3.42 0.25 -0.85
CA SER A 174 -2.11 0.28 -0.21
C SER A 174 -2.23 0.43 1.31
N LEU A 175 -3.13 1.30 1.79
CA LEU A 175 -3.44 1.48 3.20
C LEU A 175 -3.91 0.18 3.83
N TRP A 176 -4.90 -0.48 3.25
CA TRP A 176 -5.40 -1.75 3.76
C TRP A 176 -4.40 -2.89 3.62
N ALA A 177 -3.55 -2.87 2.60
CA ALA A 177 -2.50 -3.87 2.39
C ALA A 177 -1.42 -3.84 3.48
N VAL A 178 -1.28 -2.74 4.23
CA VAL A 178 -0.42 -2.66 5.42
C VAL A 178 -0.75 -3.77 6.42
N LEU A 179 -2.03 -4.05 6.66
CA LEU A 179 -2.46 -5.02 7.65
C LEU A 179 -1.99 -6.45 7.34
N PRO A 180 -2.37 -7.08 6.20
CA PRO A 180 -1.91 -8.43 5.85
C PRO A 180 -0.39 -8.49 5.68
N PHE A 181 0.24 -7.44 5.14
CA PHE A 181 1.69 -7.38 4.97
C PHE A 181 2.43 -7.40 6.31
N THR A 182 2.08 -6.50 7.24
CA THR A 182 2.69 -6.43 8.57
C THR A 182 2.40 -7.69 9.37
N THR A 183 1.17 -8.19 9.33
CA THR A 183 0.78 -9.44 10.02
C THR A 183 1.64 -10.60 9.56
N TRP A 184 1.82 -10.75 8.26
CA TRP A 184 2.64 -11.80 7.71
C TRP A 184 4.11 -11.70 8.16
N LEU A 185 4.67 -10.48 8.22
CA LEU A 185 6.03 -10.27 8.70
C LEU A 185 6.20 -10.66 10.18
N HIS A 186 5.17 -10.52 11.01
CA HIS A 186 5.18 -10.95 12.42
C HIS A 186 5.03 -12.46 12.60
N LEU A 187 4.31 -13.14 11.70
CA LEU A 187 4.14 -14.60 11.72
C LEU A 187 5.42 -15.35 11.34
N ARG A 188 6.39 -14.67 10.71
CA ARG A 188 7.66 -15.29 10.32
C ARG A 188 8.61 -15.48 11.50
N PRO A 189 9.32 -16.62 11.62
CA PRO A 189 10.43 -16.76 12.56
C PRO A 189 11.50 -15.70 12.30
N LEU A 190 12.15 -15.18 13.35
CA LEU A 190 13.33 -14.34 13.19
C LEU A 190 14.52 -15.21 12.75
N PRO A 191 15.46 -14.66 11.95
CA PRO A 191 16.72 -15.36 11.67
C PRO A 191 17.41 -15.74 12.99
N GLY A 192 17.64 -17.03 13.22
CA GLY A 192 18.27 -17.55 14.44
C GLY A 192 17.30 -18.00 15.54
N ASP A 193 15.98 -17.88 15.33
CA ASP A 193 14.98 -18.50 16.22
C ASP A 193 14.87 -20.00 15.87
N HIS A 194 15.50 -20.85 16.69
CA HIS A 194 15.55 -22.32 16.51
C HIS A 194 14.44 -23.06 17.27
N ARG A 195 13.44 -22.33 17.77
CA ARG A 195 12.32 -22.89 18.54
C ARG A 195 11.31 -23.62 17.67
#